data_AF-A0A7J9IMM5-F1
#
_entry.id   AF-A0A7J9IMM5-F1
#
_cell.length_a   1.000
_cell.length_b   1.000
_cell.length_c   1.000
_cell.angle_alpha   90.00
_cell.angle_beta   90.00
_cell.angle_gamma   90.00
#
_symmetry.space_group_name_H-M   'P 1'
#
loop_
_entity.id
_entity.type
_entity.pdbx_description
1 polymer ?
#
loop_
_entity_poly.entity_id
_entity_poly.type
_entity_poly.pdbx_seq_one_letter_code
_entity_poly.pdbx_strand_id
1 'polypeptide(L)'
;MEKSYSSLSSLSYDVIVDVAPEVKWISENGYKSMKIVVEIDHDIEAEKACEQEIKRRHKSLGTLKIVTDRGLQVGDLAVLDISATTIDQDESNVQKVPAAESKGFQFDTEDDDKVLPGFLDSIIGIRQGETKSFPYVFPETWQQENLRGVEAQFTVECKELFYRDLPELNDSIADKLFPGCTDLNQVKESLLQKCQEMEQAAKDQATDNAILDQLCKMVEIDIPQSLFEEQGRQLYGARLLEIQANVKLNEQQLATLSSPKAVNEFLENQRENIINLIKQNLAVGDIFKRENLQ
;
A
#
# COMPACT_ATOMS: atom_id res chain seq x y z
N MET A 1 -54.20 3.12 -8.83
CA MET A 1 -55.26 2.12 -8.61
C MET A 1 -54.57 0.79 -8.41
N GLU A 2 -54.35 0.39 -7.16
CA GLU A 2 -53.83 -0.95 -6.83
C GLU A 2 -54.91 -1.97 -7.22
N LYS A 3 -54.55 -2.93 -8.09
CA LYS A 3 -55.44 -4.04 -8.45
C LYS A 3 -55.56 -4.94 -7.22
N SER A 4 -56.68 -4.85 -6.51
CA SER A 4 -57.01 -5.78 -5.43
C SER A 4 -57.20 -7.19 -5.98
N TYR A 5 -56.45 -8.14 -5.43
CA TYR A 5 -56.52 -9.55 -5.80
C TYR A 5 -57.88 -10.16 -5.43
N SER A 6 -58.48 -10.91 -6.36
CA SER A 6 -59.73 -11.66 -6.15
C SER A 6 -59.46 -13.15 -6.36
N SER A 7 -59.80 -13.97 -5.35
CA SER A 7 -59.62 -15.43 -5.37
C SER A 7 -60.52 -16.17 -6.37
N LEU A 8 -61.46 -15.46 -6.99
CA LEU A 8 -62.41 -15.98 -7.99
C LEU A 8 -61.95 -15.75 -9.44
N SER A 9 -60.81 -15.07 -9.64
CA SER A 9 -60.21 -14.78 -10.95
C SER A 9 -58.82 -15.42 -11.08
N SER A 10 -58.43 -15.79 -12.30
CA SER A 10 -57.08 -16.30 -12.56
C SER A 10 -56.02 -15.24 -12.23
N LEU A 11 -55.09 -15.60 -11.34
CA LEU A 11 -53.94 -14.76 -10.99
C LEU A 11 -52.91 -14.79 -12.12
N SER A 12 -52.64 -13.63 -12.71
CA SER A 12 -51.51 -13.42 -13.61
C SER A 12 -50.58 -12.40 -12.96
N TYR A 13 -49.30 -12.73 -12.89
CA TYR A 13 -48.24 -11.84 -12.42
C TYR A 13 -47.02 -12.01 -13.32
N ASP A 14 -46.28 -10.93 -13.51
CA ASP A 14 -45.04 -10.94 -14.26
C ASP A 14 -43.88 -11.15 -13.26
N VAL A 15 -42.99 -12.07 -13.58
CA VAL A 15 -41.73 -12.26 -12.83
C VAL A 15 -40.60 -11.81 -13.74
N ILE A 16 -39.84 -10.82 -13.28
CA ILE A 16 -38.61 -10.40 -13.92
C ILE A 16 -37.48 -11.12 -13.20
N VAL A 17 -36.73 -11.93 -13.93
CA VAL A 17 -35.53 -12.61 -13.43
C VAL A 17 -34.37 -12.31 -14.36
N ASP A 18 -33.18 -12.22 -13.79
CA ASP A 18 -31.97 -12.18 -14.59
C ASP A 18 -31.59 -13.58 -15.04
N VAL A 19 -31.11 -13.66 -16.28
CA VAL A 19 -30.52 -14.86 -16.84
C VAL A 19 -29.00 -14.71 -16.75
N ALA A 20 -28.31 -15.80 -16.42
CA ALA A 20 -26.85 -15.81 -16.42
C ALA A 20 -26.31 -15.35 -17.79
N PRO A 21 -25.38 -14.40 -17.84
CA PRO A 21 -24.90 -13.86 -19.10
C PRO A 21 -24.08 -14.89 -19.87
N GLU A 22 -24.16 -14.81 -21.21
CA GLU A 22 -23.41 -15.69 -22.09
C GLU A 22 -21.98 -15.15 -22.34
N VAL A 23 -20.98 -16.02 -22.26
CA VAL A 23 -19.57 -15.66 -22.49
C VAL A 23 -19.23 -15.81 -23.97
N LYS A 24 -19.02 -14.69 -24.66
CA LYS A 24 -18.61 -14.66 -26.07
C LYS A 24 -17.11 -14.42 -26.17
N TRP A 25 -16.37 -15.40 -26.66
CA TRP A 25 -14.93 -15.26 -26.88
C TRP A 25 -14.66 -14.59 -28.23
N ILE A 26 -13.78 -13.58 -28.25
CA ILE A 26 -13.37 -12.89 -29.48
C ILE A 26 -12.67 -13.87 -30.44
N SER A 27 -11.85 -14.78 -29.89
CA SER A 27 -11.23 -15.88 -30.62
C SER A 27 -11.53 -17.19 -29.91
N GLU A 28 -12.08 -18.16 -30.64
CA GLU A 28 -12.34 -19.49 -30.13
C GLU A 28 -11.01 -20.14 -29.66
N ASN A 29 -10.99 -20.63 -28.42
CA ASN A 29 -9.80 -21.20 -27.76
C ASN A 29 -8.56 -20.30 -27.68
N GLY A 30 -8.69 -18.98 -27.88
CA GLY A 30 -7.56 -18.04 -27.85
C GLY A 30 -6.76 -18.06 -26.55
N TYR A 31 -7.42 -18.40 -25.43
CA TYR A 31 -6.78 -18.56 -24.12
C TYR A 31 -5.72 -19.67 -24.08
N LYS A 32 -5.80 -20.71 -24.94
CA LYS A 32 -4.82 -21.82 -24.96
C LYS A 32 -3.46 -21.42 -25.48
N SER A 33 -3.40 -20.38 -26.31
CA SER A 33 -2.16 -19.85 -26.91
C SER A 33 -1.69 -18.56 -26.25
N MET A 34 -2.24 -18.23 -25.08
CA MET A 34 -1.91 -17.00 -24.38
C MET A 34 -0.45 -17.01 -23.93
N LYS A 35 0.26 -15.91 -24.22
CA LYS A 35 1.60 -15.64 -23.70
C LYS A 35 1.53 -14.33 -22.95
N ILE A 36 1.95 -14.35 -21.69
CA ILE A 36 1.98 -13.18 -20.83
C ILE A 36 3.41 -12.99 -20.41
N VAL A 37 3.88 -11.76 -20.54
CA VAL A 37 5.12 -11.32 -19.93
C VAL A 37 4.71 -10.51 -18.72
N VAL A 38 5.08 -11.00 -17.54
CA VAL A 38 4.89 -10.28 -16.29
C VAL A 38 6.19 -9.56 -16.03
N GLU A 39 6.18 -8.24 -16.19
CA GLU A 39 7.29 -7.41 -15.76
C GLU A 39 7.19 -7.26 -14.24
N ILE A 40 8.11 -7.90 -13.53
CA ILE A 40 8.24 -7.76 -12.09
C ILE A 40 9.29 -6.67 -11.90
N ASP A 41 8.83 -5.46 -11.57
CA ASP A 41 9.67 -4.26 -11.55
C ASP A 41 10.93 -4.42 -10.70
N HIS A 42 10.85 -5.18 -9.61
CA HIS A 42 11.97 -5.48 -8.73
C HIS A 42 11.98 -6.98 -8.44
N ASP A 43 13.06 -7.68 -8.77
CA ASP A 43 13.37 -8.91 -8.05
C ASP A 43 13.39 -8.52 -6.57
N ILE A 44 12.42 -9.02 -5.82
CA ILE A 44 12.53 -9.03 -4.37
C ILE A 44 13.68 -9.99 -4.15
N GLU A 45 14.91 -9.50 -4.14
CA GLU A 45 16.06 -10.33 -3.78
C GLU A 45 15.80 -10.80 -2.36
N ALA A 46 15.28 -12.02 -2.21
CA ALA A 46 14.87 -12.55 -0.91
C ALA A 46 16.00 -12.48 0.10
N GLU A 47 17.25 -12.56 -0.38
CA GLU A 47 18.46 -12.32 0.41
C GLU A 47 18.55 -10.89 0.95
N LYS A 48 18.39 -9.87 0.10
CA LYS A 48 18.39 -8.46 0.52
C LYS A 48 17.24 -8.15 1.48
N ALA A 49 16.05 -8.69 1.20
CA ALA A 49 14.90 -8.56 2.09
C ALA A 49 15.14 -9.24 3.45
N CYS A 50 15.77 -10.43 3.45
CA CYS A 50 16.17 -11.14 4.66
C CYS A 50 17.17 -10.33 5.49
N GLU A 51 18.20 -9.76 4.85
CA GLU A 51 19.21 -8.93 5.53
C GLU A 51 18.59 -7.68 6.15
N GLN A 52 17.69 -7.00 5.41
CA GLN A 52 16.95 -5.85 5.93
C GLN A 52 16.07 -6.23 7.11
N GLU A 53 15.40 -7.38 7.06
CA GLU A 53 14.55 -7.87 8.13
C GLU A 53 15.37 -8.22 9.38
N ILE A 54 16.53 -8.89 9.23
CA ILE A 54 17.46 -9.15 10.33
C ILE A 54 17.91 -7.83 10.96
N LYS A 55 18.33 -6.85 10.14
CA LYS A 55 18.75 -5.52 10.62
C LYS A 55 17.63 -4.83 11.38
N ARG A 56 16.40 -4.85 10.87
CA ARG A 56 15.22 -4.26 11.50
C ARG A 56 14.92 -4.92 12.85
N ARG A 57 14.97 -6.25 12.92
CA ARG A 57 14.72 -6.98 14.17
C ARG A 57 15.84 -6.77 15.18
N HIS A 58 17.10 -6.81 14.76
CA HIS A 58 18.23 -6.51 15.63
C HIS A 58 18.14 -5.10 16.20
N LYS A 59 17.81 -4.11 15.37
CA LYS A 59 17.50 -2.75 15.82
C LYS A 59 16.42 -2.71 16.89
N SER A 60 15.33 -3.46 16.72
CA SER A 60 14.22 -3.46 17.68
C SER A 60 14.60 -3.98 19.08
N LEU A 61 15.70 -4.73 19.19
CA LEU A 61 16.23 -5.21 20.47
C LEU A 61 17.06 -4.14 21.21
N GLY A 62 17.47 -3.08 20.52
CA GLY A 62 18.31 -2.03 21.07
C GLY A 62 17.56 -1.07 21.98
N THR A 63 18.23 -0.58 23.01
CA THR A 63 17.70 0.49 23.87
C THR A 63 18.22 1.84 23.42
N LEU A 64 17.34 2.84 23.33
CA LEU A 64 17.75 4.21 23.03
C LEU A 64 18.42 4.85 24.25
N LYS A 65 19.59 5.43 24.04
CA LYS A 65 20.34 6.20 25.03
C LYS A 65 20.59 7.61 24.50
N ILE A 66 20.42 8.61 25.35
CA ILE A 66 20.60 10.02 24.98
C ILE A 66 22.09 10.28 24.69
N VAL A 67 22.35 11.03 23.63
CA VAL A 67 23.67 11.56 23.27
C VAL A 67 23.74 13.02 23.70
N THR A 68 24.76 13.39 24.48
CA THR A 68 24.97 14.77 24.95
C THR A 68 26.37 15.31 24.69
N ASP A 69 27.32 14.45 24.31
CA ASP A 69 28.75 14.73 24.24
C ASP A 69 29.28 14.86 22.80
N ARG A 70 28.48 14.48 21.80
CA ARG A 70 28.81 14.57 20.36
C ARG A 70 27.62 15.01 19.52
N GLY A 71 27.89 15.34 18.25
CA GLY A 71 26.85 15.61 17.25
C GLY A 71 26.29 14.33 16.62
N LEU A 72 25.23 14.51 15.82
CA LEU A 72 24.55 13.48 15.04
C LEU A 72 25.53 12.69 14.15
N GLN A 73 25.44 11.37 14.21
CA GLN A 73 26.19 10.43 13.37
C GLN A 73 25.22 9.43 12.70
N VAL A 74 25.69 8.78 11.64
CA VAL A 74 24.92 7.69 10.99
C VAL A 74 24.74 6.53 11.98
N GLY A 75 23.51 6.03 12.12
CA GLY A 75 23.11 5.05 13.14
C GLY A 75 22.35 5.64 14.33
N ASP A 76 22.34 6.97 14.48
CA ASP A 76 21.58 7.65 15.52
C ASP A 76 20.11 7.82 15.17
N LEU A 77 19.31 8.10 16.20
CA LEU A 77 17.93 8.55 16.09
C LEU A 77 17.84 10.00 16.61
N ALA A 78 17.36 10.90 15.77
CA ALA A 78 17.15 12.30 16.12
C ALA A 78 15.66 12.62 16.20
N VAL A 79 15.27 13.48 17.15
CA VAL A 79 13.95 14.12 17.19
C VAL A 79 14.12 15.53 16.70
N LEU A 80 13.51 15.83 15.56
CA LEU A 80 13.74 17.06 14.80
C LEU A 80 12.45 17.89 14.68
N ASP A 81 12.59 19.20 14.82
CA ASP A 81 11.60 20.14 14.30
C ASP A 81 12.14 20.67 12.96
N ILE A 82 11.40 20.46 11.89
CA ILE A 82 11.77 20.80 10.52
C ILE A 82 10.83 21.89 10.04
N SER A 83 11.39 22.93 9.45
CA SER A 83 10.63 23.97 8.74
C SER A 83 11.35 24.37 7.45
N ALA A 84 10.58 24.82 6.46
CA ALA A 84 11.12 25.28 5.21
C ALA A 84 10.45 26.59 4.75
N THR A 85 11.24 27.46 4.15
CA THR A 85 10.79 28.72 3.55
C THR A 85 11.33 28.86 2.13
N THR A 86 10.49 29.26 1.17
CA THR A 86 10.94 29.50 -0.20
C THR A 86 11.91 30.68 -0.27
N ILE A 87 12.92 30.57 -1.12
CA ILE A 87 13.82 31.67 -1.45
C ILE A 87 13.46 32.11 -2.87
N ASP A 88 13.02 33.36 -3.03
CA ASP A 88 12.80 33.95 -4.36
C ASP A 88 14.09 34.67 -4.79
N GLN A 89 14.36 34.80 -6.09
CA GLN A 89 15.62 35.37 -6.62
C GLN A 89 15.90 36.81 -6.17
N ASP A 90 14.86 37.53 -5.72
CA ASP A 90 14.92 38.90 -5.21
C ASP A 90 14.82 39.00 -3.67
N GLU A 91 14.89 37.89 -2.92
CA GLU A 91 14.72 37.78 -1.43
C GLU A 91 13.44 38.43 -0.85
N SER A 92 12.55 38.92 -1.71
CA SER A 92 11.45 39.82 -1.32
C SER A 92 10.17 39.08 -0.92
N ASN A 93 10.07 37.78 -1.23
CA ASN A 93 8.83 37.00 -1.10
C ASN A 93 9.08 35.65 -0.41
N VAL A 94 9.55 35.71 0.84
CA VAL A 94 9.76 34.52 1.68
C VAL A 94 8.40 33.98 2.15
N GLN A 95 8.01 32.80 1.66
CA GLN A 95 6.79 32.11 2.10
C GLN A 95 7.14 30.82 2.82
N LYS A 96 6.40 30.51 3.89
CA LYS A 96 6.51 29.21 4.55
C LYS A 96 6.01 28.11 3.62
N VAL A 97 6.58 26.92 3.76
CA VAL A 97 6.16 25.71 3.05
C VAL A 97 5.55 24.74 4.07
N PRO A 98 4.24 24.85 4.42
CA PRO A 98 3.61 23.98 5.42
C PRO A 98 3.73 22.48 5.08
N ALA A 99 3.81 22.14 3.80
CA ALA A 99 3.99 20.77 3.33
C ALA A 99 5.33 20.13 3.74
N ALA A 100 6.32 20.96 4.11
CA ALA A 100 7.65 20.53 4.55
C ALA A 100 7.91 20.87 6.03
N GLU A 101 6.87 21.25 6.78
CA GLU A 101 6.97 21.46 8.23
C GLU A 101 6.63 20.18 8.99
N SER A 102 7.46 19.81 9.97
CA SER A 102 7.21 18.69 10.86
C SER A 102 7.71 19.00 12.26
N LYS A 103 6.97 18.61 13.30
CA LYS A 103 7.35 18.81 14.70
C LYS A 103 7.49 17.48 15.40
N GLY A 104 8.56 17.31 16.16
CA GLY A 104 8.88 16.05 16.83
C GLY A 104 9.10 14.89 15.85
N PHE A 105 9.59 15.19 14.64
CA PHE A 105 9.87 14.18 13.62
C PHE A 105 10.97 13.25 14.10
N GLN A 106 10.66 11.95 14.22
CA GLN A 106 11.63 10.94 14.59
C GLN A 106 12.36 10.46 13.34
N PHE A 107 13.64 10.77 13.27
CA PHE A 107 14.51 10.43 12.15
C PHE A 107 15.55 9.40 12.57
N ASP A 108 15.39 8.16 12.10
CA ASP A 108 16.43 7.12 12.17
C ASP A 108 17.33 7.30 10.95
N THR A 109 18.60 7.66 11.19
CA THR A 109 19.54 8.06 10.14
C THR A 109 19.93 6.94 9.17
N GLU A 110 19.55 5.69 9.47
CA GLU A 110 19.75 4.57 8.54
C GLU A 110 18.51 4.29 7.67
N ASP A 111 17.39 4.99 7.89
CA ASP A 111 16.19 4.96 7.05
C ASP A 111 16.19 6.18 6.10
N ASP A 112 17.14 6.22 5.15
CA ASP A 112 17.34 7.37 4.25
C ASP A 112 16.14 7.61 3.31
N ASP A 113 15.35 6.56 3.03
CA ASP A 113 14.14 6.63 2.19
C ASP A 113 13.03 7.53 2.76
N LYS A 114 13.10 7.89 4.05
CA LYS A 114 12.07 8.70 4.73
C LYS A 114 12.28 10.20 4.59
N VAL A 115 13.44 10.64 4.10
CA VAL A 115 13.79 12.05 4.01
C VAL A 115 14.23 12.43 2.60
N LEU A 116 14.38 13.73 2.37
CA LEU A 116 14.93 14.23 1.13
C LEU A 116 16.36 13.72 0.94
N PRO A 117 16.75 13.26 -0.26
CA PRO A 117 18.12 12.85 -0.52
C PRO A 117 19.14 13.95 -0.12
N GLY A 118 20.20 13.60 0.61
CA GLY A 118 21.18 14.59 1.09
C GLY A 118 20.73 15.44 2.29
N PHE A 119 19.53 15.18 2.84
CA PHE A 119 19.09 15.80 4.10
C PHE A 119 20.02 15.42 5.25
N LEU A 120 20.37 14.12 5.38
CA LEU A 120 21.26 13.63 6.43
C LEU A 120 22.62 14.33 6.40
N ASP A 121 23.23 14.44 5.21
CA ASP A 121 24.52 15.14 5.03
C ASP A 121 24.44 16.60 5.47
N SER A 122 23.30 17.23 5.25
CA SER A 122 23.07 18.62 5.63
C SER A 122 22.95 18.82 7.13
N ILE A 123 22.52 17.82 7.90
CA ILE A 123 22.36 17.90 9.36
C ILE A 123 23.39 17.11 10.16
N ILE A 124 24.26 16.33 9.51
CA ILE A 124 25.30 15.57 10.20
C ILE A 124 26.13 16.47 11.13
N GLY A 125 26.43 15.96 12.32
CA GLY A 125 27.14 16.70 13.36
C GLY A 125 26.31 17.69 14.17
N ILE A 126 25.03 17.93 13.84
CA ILE A 126 24.15 18.78 14.67
C ILE A 126 24.04 18.22 16.09
N ARG A 127 24.09 19.08 17.10
CA ARG A 127 23.97 18.70 18.51
C ARG A 127 22.55 18.87 19.02
N GLN A 128 22.25 18.21 20.14
CA GLN A 128 21.00 18.45 20.86
C GLN A 128 20.86 19.94 21.24
N GLY A 129 19.69 20.52 20.95
CA GLY A 129 19.35 21.92 21.14
C GLY A 129 19.88 22.86 20.06
N GLU A 130 20.66 22.35 19.10
CA GLU A 130 21.20 23.16 18.01
C GLU A 130 20.19 23.32 16.88
N THR A 131 20.23 24.47 16.22
CA THR A 131 19.47 24.76 15.01
C THR A 131 20.42 24.95 13.86
N LYS A 132 20.17 24.26 12.75
CA LYS A 132 20.95 24.37 11.52
C LYS A 132 20.03 24.72 10.37
N SER A 133 20.47 25.65 9.53
CA SER A 133 19.75 26.04 8.33
C SER A 133 20.62 25.78 7.10
N PHE A 134 20.03 25.20 6.06
CA PHE A 134 20.71 24.92 4.79
C PHE A 134 19.75 25.11 3.60
N PRO A 135 20.24 25.60 2.45
CA PRO A 135 19.45 25.66 1.24
C PRO A 135 19.30 24.26 0.65
N TYR A 136 18.12 23.98 0.08
CA TYR A 136 17.86 22.72 -0.61
C TYR A 136 16.85 22.94 -1.75
N VAL A 137 17.05 22.23 -2.85
CA VAL A 137 16.15 22.28 -4.01
C VAL A 137 15.29 21.03 -4.00
N PHE A 138 13.97 21.21 -3.96
CA PHE A 138 13.04 20.08 -4.00
C PHE A 138 13.23 19.26 -5.29
N PRO A 139 13.24 17.92 -5.20
CA PRO A 139 13.43 17.08 -6.36
C PRO A 139 12.24 17.18 -7.33
N GLU A 140 12.50 16.92 -8.62
CA GLU A 140 11.45 16.86 -9.65
C GLU A 140 10.40 15.78 -9.38
N THR A 141 10.74 14.79 -8.56
CA THR A 141 9.86 13.68 -8.15
C THR A 141 8.98 14.00 -6.95
N TRP A 142 9.01 15.22 -6.41
CA TRP A 142 8.24 15.60 -5.23
C TRP A 142 6.72 15.48 -5.46
N GLN A 143 5.97 15.10 -4.42
CA GLN A 143 4.53 14.81 -4.56
C GLN A 143 3.73 16.05 -4.99
N GLN A 144 4.04 17.22 -4.42
CA GLN A 144 3.38 18.47 -4.77
C GLN A 144 4.06 19.12 -5.98
N GLU A 145 3.33 19.26 -7.08
CA GLU A 145 3.83 19.81 -8.35
C GLU A 145 4.40 21.21 -8.20
N ASN A 146 3.78 22.05 -7.37
CA ASN A 146 4.17 23.44 -7.16
C ASN A 146 5.45 23.61 -6.35
N LEU A 147 6.02 22.54 -5.79
CA LEU A 147 7.28 22.58 -5.05
C LEU A 147 8.43 21.96 -5.83
N ARG A 148 8.19 21.23 -6.93
CA ARG A 148 9.25 20.60 -7.74
C ARG A 148 10.22 21.65 -8.28
N GLY A 149 11.52 21.46 -8.06
CA GLY A 149 12.57 22.36 -8.51
C GLY A 149 12.65 23.70 -7.77
N VAL A 150 11.80 23.92 -6.75
CA VAL A 150 11.80 25.16 -5.97
C VAL A 150 12.95 25.13 -4.97
N GLU A 151 13.68 26.24 -4.87
CA GLU A 151 14.72 26.43 -3.86
C GLU A 151 14.10 26.91 -2.54
N ALA A 152 14.43 26.22 -1.45
CA ALA A 152 13.95 26.54 -0.12
C ALA A 152 15.08 26.51 0.90
N GLN A 153 14.99 27.40 1.88
CA GLN A 153 15.81 27.38 3.08
C GLN A 153 15.15 26.43 4.10
N PHE A 154 15.79 25.30 4.36
CA PHE A 154 15.41 24.42 5.46
C PHE A 154 16.02 24.93 6.76
N THR A 155 15.27 24.83 7.84
CA THR A 155 15.72 25.06 9.22
C THR A 155 15.32 23.86 10.05
N VAL A 156 16.32 23.19 10.61
CA VAL A 156 16.17 21.97 11.40
C VAL A 156 16.68 22.25 12.80
N GLU A 157 15.82 22.06 13.80
CA GLU A 157 16.19 22.09 15.21
C GLU A 157 16.24 20.66 15.75
N CYS A 158 17.38 20.26 16.32
CA CYS A 158 17.55 18.96 16.94
C CYS A 158 17.08 19.01 18.40
N LYS A 159 15.85 18.54 18.69
CA LYS A 159 15.30 18.52 20.06
C LYS A 159 16.01 17.52 20.95
N GLU A 160 16.16 16.30 20.44
CA GLU A 160 16.76 15.18 21.17
C GLU A 160 17.60 14.35 20.21
N LEU A 161 18.70 13.81 20.73
CA LEU A 161 19.59 12.95 19.99
C LEU A 161 19.82 11.68 20.80
N PHE A 162 19.66 10.54 20.15
CA PHE A 162 19.80 9.22 20.75
C PHE A 162 20.72 8.36 19.90
N TYR A 163 21.51 7.50 20.56
CA TYR A 163 22.13 6.36 19.91
C TYR A 163 21.41 5.09 20.36
N ARG A 164 21.43 4.07 19.51
CA ARG A 164 20.81 2.78 19.82
C ARG A 164 21.89 1.84 20.37
N ASP A 165 21.75 1.47 21.64
CA ASP A 165 22.61 0.49 22.28
C ASP A 165 22.11 -0.91 21.92
N LEU A 166 22.75 -1.51 20.91
CA LEU A 166 22.38 -2.80 20.36
C LEU A 166 23.09 -3.93 21.13
N PRO A 167 22.40 -5.04 21.43
CA PRO A 167 23.08 -6.23 21.91
C PRO A 167 24.03 -6.75 20.83
N GLU A 168 25.09 -7.44 21.24
CA GLU A 168 25.99 -8.12 20.30
C GLU A 168 25.19 -9.09 19.42
N LEU A 169 25.44 -9.04 18.11
CA LEU A 169 24.82 -9.92 17.13
C LEU A 169 25.47 -11.31 17.21
N ASN A 170 24.98 -12.14 18.12
CA ASN A 170 25.44 -13.51 18.35
C ASN A 170 24.25 -14.46 18.62
N ASP A 171 24.53 -15.75 18.80
CA ASP A 171 23.48 -16.79 18.95
C ASP A 171 22.57 -16.57 20.18
N SER A 172 23.01 -15.81 21.20
CA SER A 172 22.19 -15.55 22.39
C SER A 172 20.94 -14.70 22.11
N ILE A 173 20.89 -14.00 20.98
CA ILE A 173 19.73 -13.23 20.55
C ILE A 173 18.91 -13.91 19.45
N ALA A 174 19.28 -15.12 19.01
CA ALA A 174 18.61 -15.82 17.92
C ALA A 174 17.10 -15.97 18.14
N ASP A 175 16.69 -16.46 19.32
CA ASP A 175 15.27 -16.63 19.69
C ASP A 175 14.51 -15.29 19.75
N LYS A 176 15.21 -14.20 20.10
CA LYS A 176 14.62 -12.85 20.09
C LYS A 176 14.44 -12.30 18.67
N LEU A 177 15.32 -12.67 17.75
CA LEU A 177 15.24 -12.29 16.34
C LEU A 177 14.18 -13.13 15.61
N PHE A 178 14.10 -14.42 15.90
CA PHE A 178 13.09 -15.30 15.35
C PHE A 178 12.74 -16.38 16.39
N PRO A 179 11.51 -16.36 16.95
CA PRO A 179 11.12 -17.33 17.97
C PRO A 179 11.33 -18.77 17.52
N GLY A 180 11.99 -19.56 18.37
CA GLY A 180 12.31 -20.97 18.11
C GLY A 180 13.67 -21.22 17.46
N CYS A 181 14.43 -20.20 17.08
CA CYS A 181 15.80 -20.34 16.58
C CYS A 181 16.82 -20.36 17.72
N THR A 182 17.85 -21.21 17.59
CA THR A 182 18.92 -21.36 18.60
C THR A 182 20.23 -20.67 18.23
N ASP A 183 20.43 -20.37 16.94
CA ASP A 183 21.61 -19.71 16.41
C ASP A 183 21.26 -18.74 15.26
N LEU A 184 22.20 -17.88 14.87
CA LEU A 184 21.97 -16.88 13.82
C LEU A 184 21.79 -17.49 12.41
N ASN A 185 22.35 -18.67 12.16
CA ASN A 185 22.19 -19.33 10.85
C ASN A 185 20.75 -19.79 10.68
N GLN A 186 20.15 -20.39 11.72
CA GLN A 186 18.74 -20.78 11.73
C GLN A 186 17.81 -19.58 11.54
N VAL A 187 18.14 -18.44 12.15
CA VAL A 187 17.41 -17.18 11.94
C VAL A 187 17.48 -16.76 10.47
N LYS A 188 18.68 -16.77 9.88
CA LYS A 188 18.89 -16.39 8.47
C LYS A 188 18.15 -17.32 7.52
N GLU A 189 18.24 -18.64 7.72
CA GLU A 189 17.56 -19.64 6.90
C GLU A 189 16.03 -19.49 6.99
N SER A 190 15.48 -19.38 8.21
CA SER A 190 14.04 -19.25 8.43
C SER A 190 13.47 -17.96 7.83
N LEU A 191 14.20 -16.85 7.97
CA LEU A 191 13.81 -15.57 7.37
C LEU A 191 13.94 -15.60 5.85
N LEU A 192 15.01 -16.18 5.32
CA LEU A 192 15.20 -16.32 3.88
C LEU A 192 14.08 -17.14 3.25
N GLN A 193 13.73 -18.29 3.85
CA GLN A 193 12.60 -19.10 3.39
C GLN A 193 11.30 -18.29 3.38
N LYS A 194 11.03 -17.55 4.46
CA LYS A 194 9.83 -16.70 4.53
C LYS A 194 9.83 -15.61 3.45
N CYS A 195 10.98 -14.98 3.20
CA CYS A 195 11.12 -13.98 2.14
C CYS A 195 10.92 -14.60 0.74
N GLN A 196 11.42 -15.81 0.50
CA GLN A 196 11.21 -16.55 -0.75
C GLN A 196 9.74 -16.93 -0.94
N GLU A 197 9.05 -17.38 0.11
CA GLU A 197 7.62 -17.68 0.05
C GLU A 197 6.79 -16.43 -0.25
N MET A 198 7.14 -15.28 0.35
CA MET A 198 6.48 -14.00 0.07
C MET A 198 6.76 -13.52 -1.36
N GLU A 199 8.00 -13.64 -1.82
CA GLU A 199 8.38 -13.31 -3.20
C GLU A 199 7.62 -14.18 -4.19
N GLN A 200 7.60 -15.50 -4.01
CA GLN A 200 6.88 -16.43 -4.88
C GLN A 200 5.37 -16.12 -4.88
N ALA A 201 4.77 -15.90 -3.71
CA ALA A 201 3.35 -15.52 -3.63
C ALA A 201 3.05 -14.21 -4.36
N ALA A 202 3.95 -13.23 -4.30
CA ALA A 202 3.83 -11.98 -5.05
C ALA A 202 3.95 -12.21 -6.56
N LYS A 203 4.89 -13.05 -7.00
CA LYS A 203 5.07 -13.44 -8.41
C LYS A 203 3.85 -14.19 -8.95
N ASP A 204 3.32 -15.13 -8.17
CA ASP A 204 2.11 -15.88 -8.52
C ASP A 204 0.91 -14.95 -8.63
N GLN A 205 0.69 -14.07 -7.63
CA GLN A 205 -0.40 -13.10 -7.66
C GLN A 205 -0.30 -12.13 -8.84
N ALA A 206 0.90 -11.64 -9.15
CA ALA A 206 1.11 -10.76 -10.30
C ALA A 206 0.83 -11.50 -11.62
N THR A 207 1.22 -12.77 -11.70
CA THR A 207 0.96 -13.64 -12.85
C THR A 207 -0.54 -13.89 -13.02
N ASP A 208 -1.23 -14.25 -11.95
CA ASP A 208 -2.68 -14.47 -11.95
C ASP A 208 -3.42 -13.21 -12.39
N ASN A 209 -3.07 -12.05 -11.82
CA ASN A 209 -3.66 -10.77 -12.22
C ASN A 209 -3.46 -10.49 -13.71
N ALA A 210 -2.25 -10.71 -14.23
CA ALA A 210 -1.95 -10.49 -15.64
C ALA A 210 -2.71 -11.47 -16.56
N ILE A 211 -2.89 -12.73 -16.13
CA ILE A 211 -3.74 -13.72 -16.82
C ILE A 211 -5.18 -13.24 -16.87
N LEU A 212 -5.74 -12.87 -15.72
CA LEU A 212 -7.13 -12.44 -15.59
C LEU A 212 -7.40 -11.17 -16.41
N ASP A 213 -6.49 -10.20 -16.38
CA ASP A 213 -6.60 -8.99 -17.19
C ASP A 213 -6.58 -9.28 -18.69
N GLN A 214 -5.76 -10.23 -19.12
CA GLN A 214 -5.72 -10.63 -20.52
C GLN A 214 -6.97 -11.42 -20.93
N LEU A 215 -7.49 -12.31 -20.06
CA LEU A 215 -8.75 -13.01 -20.28
C LEU A 215 -9.92 -12.02 -20.43
N CYS A 216 -9.95 -10.99 -19.60
CA CYS A 216 -10.92 -9.90 -19.66
C CYS A 216 -11.04 -9.26 -21.05
N LYS A 217 -9.89 -9.09 -21.73
CA LYS A 217 -9.79 -8.49 -23.06
C LYS A 217 -10.19 -9.46 -24.18
N MET A 218 -10.29 -10.76 -23.90
CA MET A 218 -10.62 -11.80 -24.88
C MET A 218 -12.12 -12.15 -24.90
N VAL A 219 -12.91 -11.60 -23.98
CA VAL A 219 -14.34 -11.91 -23.84
C VAL A 219 -15.22 -10.66 -23.96
N GLU A 220 -16.33 -10.82 -24.65
CA GLU A 220 -17.45 -9.89 -24.68
C GLU A 220 -18.62 -10.52 -23.90
N ILE A 221 -19.06 -9.83 -22.85
CA ILE A 221 -20.13 -10.29 -21.96
C ILE A 221 -21.05 -9.10 -21.73
N ASP A 222 -22.34 -9.31 -21.95
CA ASP A 222 -23.38 -8.34 -21.56
C ASP A 222 -23.73 -8.58 -20.09
N ILE A 223 -23.30 -7.67 -19.21
CA ILE A 223 -23.40 -7.86 -17.75
C ILE A 223 -24.73 -7.26 -17.26
N PRO A 224 -25.63 -8.08 -16.69
CA PRO A 224 -26.87 -7.57 -16.10
C PRO A 224 -26.59 -6.60 -14.96
N GLN A 225 -27.40 -5.54 -14.87
CA GLN A 225 -27.24 -4.50 -13.85
C GLN A 225 -27.33 -5.06 -12.42
N SER A 226 -28.19 -6.06 -12.19
CA SER A 226 -28.31 -6.74 -10.90
C SER A 226 -27.02 -7.45 -10.49
N LEU A 227 -26.36 -8.17 -11.40
CA LEU A 227 -25.10 -8.86 -11.15
C LEU A 227 -23.98 -7.85 -10.85
N PHE A 228 -23.96 -6.73 -11.58
CA PHE A 228 -23.07 -5.61 -11.30
C PHE A 228 -23.27 -5.04 -9.89
N GLU A 229 -24.52 -4.76 -9.52
CA GLU A 229 -24.85 -4.21 -8.20
C GLU A 229 -24.54 -5.20 -7.07
N GLU A 230 -24.83 -6.49 -7.26
CA GLU A 230 -24.53 -7.53 -6.29
C GLU A 230 -23.03 -7.63 -6.04
N GLN A 231 -22.23 -7.78 -7.11
CA GLN A 231 -20.78 -7.87 -6.99
C GLN A 231 -20.19 -6.61 -6.33
N GLY A 232 -20.65 -5.43 -6.74
CA GLY A 232 -20.16 -4.18 -6.18
C GLY A 232 -20.54 -4.01 -4.71
N ARG A 233 -21.74 -4.44 -4.29
CA ARG A 233 -22.14 -4.45 -2.87
C ARG A 233 -21.30 -5.42 -2.05
N GLN A 234 -20.94 -6.58 -2.60
CA GLN A 234 -20.06 -7.54 -1.93
C GLN A 234 -18.65 -6.94 -1.72
N LEU A 235 -18.06 -6.33 -2.76
CA LEU A 235 -16.77 -5.65 -2.65
C LEU A 235 -16.81 -4.50 -1.63
N TYR A 236 -17.87 -3.68 -1.68
CA TYR A 236 -18.01 -2.59 -0.72
C TYR A 236 -18.18 -3.10 0.72
N GLY A 237 -18.95 -4.18 0.91
CA GLY A 237 -19.08 -4.83 2.20
C GLY A 237 -17.75 -5.31 2.77
N ALA A 238 -16.92 -5.97 1.95
CA ALA A 238 -15.58 -6.40 2.35
C ALA A 238 -14.69 -5.22 2.74
N ARG A 239 -14.72 -4.13 1.97
CA ARG A 239 -14.01 -2.88 2.28
C ARG A 239 -14.44 -2.28 3.63
N LEU A 240 -15.74 -2.28 3.93
CA LEU A 240 -16.23 -1.76 5.21
C LEU A 240 -15.72 -2.58 6.41
N LEU A 241 -15.64 -3.91 6.26
CA LEU A 241 -15.08 -4.78 7.30
C LEU A 241 -13.59 -4.49 7.54
N GLU A 242 -12.83 -4.28 6.47
CA GLU A 242 -11.41 -3.91 6.55
C GLU A 242 -11.21 -2.57 7.28
N ILE A 243 -11.99 -1.54 6.91
CA ILE A 243 -11.93 -0.24 7.57
C ILE A 243 -12.28 -0.38 9.06
N GLN A 244 -13.30 -1.16 9.39
CA GLN A 244 -13.71 -1.38 10.78
C GLN A 244 -12.63 -2.12 11.60
N ALA A 245 -11.86 -3.02 10.98
CA ALA A 245 -10.76 -3.72 11.65
C ALA A 245 -9.58 -2.79 11.95
N ASN A 246 -9.29 -1.83 11.05
CA ASN A 246 -8.13 -0.95 11.14
C ASN A 246 -8.42 0.40 11.83
N VAL A 247 -9.69 0.82 11.88
CA VAL A 247 -10.10 2.14 12.40
C VAL A 247 -11.26 1.98 13.38
N LYS A 248 -11.15 2.61 14.56
CA LYS A 248 -12.29 2.75 15.49
C LYS A 248 -13.26 3.79 14.95
N LEU A 249 -14.22 3.34 14.15
CA LEU A 249 -15.29 4.19 13.65
C LEU A 249 -16.36 4.41 14.73
N ASN A 250 -16.87 5.63 14.82
CA ASN A 250 -18.05 5.93 15.62
C ASN A 250 -19.36 5.62 14.85
N GLU A 251 -20.49 5.59 15.55
CA GLU A 251 -21.79 5.26 14.95
C GLU A 251 -22.17 6.18 13.79
N GLN A 252 -21.85 7.47 13.85
CA GLN A 252 -22.15 8.44 12.79
C GLN A 252 -21.32 8.20 11.53
N GLN A 253 -20.04 7.87 11.67
CA GLN A 253 -19.15 7.52 10.57
C GLN A 253 -19.60 6.21 9.91
N LEU A 254 -19.95 5.19 10.69
CA LEU A 254 -20.49 3.93 10.18
C LEU A 254 -21.80 4.14 9.42
N ALA A 255 -22.72 4.95 9.95
CA ALA A 255 -23.98 5.27 9.29
C ALA A 255 -23.76 6.02 7.96
N THR A 256 -22.75 6.89 7.90
CA THR A 256 -22.40 7.62 6.68
C THR A 256 -21.83 6.67 5.62
N LEU A 257 -20.89 5.80 6.00
CA LEU A 257 -20.24 4.85 5.11
C LEU A 257 -21.19 3.73 4.63
N SER A 258 -22.15 3.33 5.44
CA SER A 258 -23.18 2.32 5.07
C SER A 258 -24.41 2.93 4.36
N SER A 259 -24.44 4.25 4.16
CA SER A 259 -25.56 4.91 3.49
C SER A 259 -25.70 4.48 2.02
N PRO A 260 -26.92 4.45 1.47
CA PRO A 260 -27.13 4.16 0.04
C PRO A 260 -26.34 5.06 -0.90
N LYS A 261 -26.14 6.33 -0.51
CA LYS A 261 -25.33 7.29 -1.27
C LYS A 261 -23.88 6.83 -1.39
N ALA A 262 -23.25 6.46 -0.27
CA ALA A 262 -21.86 6.01 -0.26
C ALA A 262 -21.67 4.71 -1.05
N VAL A 263 -22.62 3.78 -0.95
CA VAL A 263 -22.63 2.56 -1.76
C VAL A 263 -22.70 2.90 -3.25
N ASN A 264 -23.64 3.75 -3.67
CA ASN A 264 -23.80 4.10 -5.08
C ASN A 264 -22.57 4.84 -5.63
N GLU A 265 -21.99 5.76 -4.86
CA GLU A 265 -20.76 6.45 -5.23
C GLU A 265 -19.59 5.48 -5.40
N PHE A 266 -19.47 4.46 -4.55
CA PHE A 266 -18.49 3.39 -4.73
C PHE A 266 -18.75 2.60 -6.01
N LEU A 267 -20.00 2.20 -6.27
CA LEU A 267 -20.37 1.46 -7.50
C LEU A 267 -20.03 2.25 -8.77
N GLU A 268 -20.29 3.56 -8.78
CA GLU A 268 -19.95 4.43 -9.91
C GLU A 268 -18.43 4.57 -10.08
N ASN A 269 -17.72 4.88 -9.00
CA ASN A 269 -16.27 5.09 -9.03
C ASN A 269 -15.48 3.81 -9.32
N GLN A 270 -16.02 2.64 -8.99
CA GLN A 270 -15.38 1.34 -9.22
C GLN A 270 -16.03 0.55 -10.36
N ARG A 271 -16.84 1.22 -11.20
CA ARG A 271 -17.63 0.55 -12.24
C ARG A 271 -16.78 -0.35 -13.14
N GLU A 272 -15.66 0.16 -13.64
CA GLU A 272 -14.77 -0.59 -14.53
C GLU A 272 -14.15 -1.80 -13.82
N ASN A 273 -13.66 -1.61 -12.59
CA ASN A 273 -13.09 -2.68 -11.77
C ASN A 273 -14.12 -3.79 -11.51
N ILE A 274 -15.33 -3.44 -11.08
CA ILE A 274 -16.43 -4.41 -10.85
C ILE A 274 -16.75 -5.18 -12.13
N ILE A 275 -16.89 -4.48 -13.26
CA ILE A 275 -17.15 -5.11 -14.57
C ILE A 275 -16.04 -6.08 -14.94
N ASN A 276 -14.78 -5.68 -14.79
CA ASN A 276 -13.63 -6.53 -15.09
C ASN A 276 -13.61 -7.77 -14.20
N LEU A 277 -13.86 -7.63 -12.89
CA LEU A 277 -13.92 -8.77 -11.97
C LEU A 277 -15.02 -9.76 -12.35
N ILE A 278 -16.20 -9.28 -12.72
CA ILE A 278 -17.30 -10.13 -13.19
C ILE A 278 -16.89 -10.87 -14.48
N LYS A 279 -16.28 -10.17 -15.44
CA LYS A 279 -15.79 -10.77 -16.69
C LYS A 279 -14.74 -11.85 -16.43
N GLN A 280 -13.78 -11.58 -15.54
CA GLN A 280 -12.74 -12.52 -15.13
C GLN A 280 -13.36 -13.80 -14.56
N ASN A 281 -14.26 -13.67 -13.59
CA ASN A 281 -14.92 -14.81 -12.95
C ASN A 281 -15.74 -15.64 -13.95
N LEU A 282 -16.50 -14.99 -14.83
CA LEU A 282 -17.29 -15.67 -15.85
C LEU A 282 -16.42 -16.35 -16.91
N ALA A 283 -15.34 -15.70 -17.36
CA ALA A 283 -14.41 -16.27 -18.33
C ALA A 283 -13.71 -17.52 -17.77
N VAL A 284 -13.21 -17.45 -16.53
CA VAL A 284 -12.58 -18.60 -15.85
C VAL A 284 -13.59 -19.73 -15.66
N GLY A 285 -14.81 -19.42 -15.20
CA GLY A 285 -15.88 -20.42 -15.05
C GLY A 285 -16.29 -21.08 -16.37
N ASP A 286 -16.26 -20.35 -17.48
CA ASP A 286 -16.53 -20.90 -18.81
C ASP A 286 -15.39 -21.79 -19.31
N ILE A 287 -14.11 -21.41 -19.11
CA ILE A 287 -12.95 -22.26 -19.40
C ILE A 287 -13.03 -23.57 -18.61
N PHE A 288 -13.33 -23.48 -17.31
CA PHE A 288 -13.43 -24.65 -16.43
C PHE A 288 -14.42 -25.69 -16.96
N LYS A 289 -15.57 -25.23 -17.48
CA LYS A 289 -16.56 -26.08 -18.15
C LYS A 289 -16.05 -26.63 -19.48
N ARG A 290 -15.44 -25.80 -20.34
CA ARG A 290 -14.92 -26.22 -21.66
C ARG A 290 -13.83 -27.27 -21.58
N GLU A 291 -12.97 -27.18 -20.57
CA GLU A 291 -11.85 -28.12 -20.35
C GLU A 291 -12.23 -29.35 -19.51
N ASN A 292 -13.50 -29.49 -19.09
CA ASN A 292 -13.98 -30.59 -18.24
C ASN A 292 -13.18 -30.76 -16.94
N LEU A 293 -12.94 -29.65 -16.23
CA LEU A 293 -12.18 -29.64 -14.97
C LEU A 293 -13.07 -29.84 -13.72
N GLN A 294 -14.36 -30.13 -13.93
CA GLN A 294 -15.37 -30.33 -12.89
C GLN A 294 -15.16 -31.60 -12.05
#